data_AF-A0A9N9NVY6-F1
#
_entry.id   AF-A0A9N9NVY6-F1
#
_cell.length_a   1.000
_cell.length_b   1.000
_cell.length_c   1.000
_cell.angle_alpha   90.00
_cell.angle_beta   90.00
_cell.angle_gamma   90.00
#
_symmetry.space_group_name_H-M   'P 1'
#
loop_
_entity.id
_entity.type
_entity.pdbx_description
1 polymer ?
#
loop_
_entity_poly.entity_id
_entity_poly.type
_entity_poly.pdbx_seq_one_letter_code
_entity_poly.pdbx_strand_id
1 'polypeptide(L)'
;LSKDNCQKMRNAVPECTRQLSKCYETQKPDDCNAADKFCSTQIYEIFDQTSGLNCYDIRTSNLTSYTYPPEDYLNYLNQSTVTKQIGAKKLYVECSNTVYDGFANNGENALSSANDVKYLLNNNIRILLYYGDQDFMCNW
;
A
#
# COMPACT_ATOMS: atom_id res chain seq x y z
N LEU A 1 9.18 18.07 2.49
CA LEU A 1 8.80 18.12 1.05
C LEU A 1 8.97 19.54 0.51
N SER A 2 9.68 19.74 -0.60
CA SER A 2 9.85 21.08 -1.19
C SER A 2 8.59 21.54 -1.94
N LYS A 3 8.41 22.86 -2.10
CA LYS A 3 7.29 23.43 -2.89
C LYS A 3 7.28 22.87 -4.32
N ASP A 4 8.46 22.70 -4.91
CA ASP A 4 8.60 22.18 -6.28
C ASP A 4 8.16 20.71 -6.37
N ASN A 5 8.54 19.88 -5.40
CA ASN A 5 8.09 18.48 -5.35
C ASN A 5 6.57 18.39 -5.15
N CYS A 6 5.99 19.23 -4.27
CA CYS A 6 4.54 19.32 -4.15
C CYS A 6 3.86 19.72 -5.46
N GLN A 7 4.48 20.62 -6.24
CA GLN A 7 3.92 21.05 -7.52
C GLN A 7 4.02 19.95 -8.57
N LYS A 8 5.12 19.20 -8.61
CA LYS A 8 5.27 18.02 -9.49
C LYS A 8 4.17 16.99 -9.22
N MET A 9 3.97 16.62 -7.95
CA MET A 9 2.92 15.68 -7.55
C MET A 9 1.54 16.20 -7.99
N ARG A 10 1.21 17.47 -7.72
CA ARG A 10 -0.06 18.09 -8.15
C ARG A 10 -0.26 18.04 -9.67
N ASN A 11 0.79 18.32 -10.43
CA ASN A 11 0.72 18.31 -11.90
C ASN A 11 0.52 16.88 -12.46
N ALA A 12 0.90 15.84 -11.72
CA ALA A 12 0.74 14.45 -12.14
C ALA A 12 -0.67 13.89 -11.89
N VAL A 13 -1.44 14.47 -10.96
CA VAL A 13 -2.78 13.98 -10.57
C VAL A 13 -3.73 13.79 -11.77
N PRO A 14 -3.86 14.73 -12.73
CA PRO A 14 -4.77 14.54 -13.86
C PRO A 14 -4.45 13.31 -14.71
N GLU A 15 -3.17 13.02 -14.94
CA GLU A 15 -2.77 11.86 -15.74
C GLU A 15 -2.88 10.55 -14.95
N CYS A 16 -2.52 10.55 -13.67
CA CYS A 16 -2.72 9.41 -12.77
C CYS A 16 -4.21 9.02 -12.72
N THR A 17 -5.10 9.98 -12.46
CA THR A 17 -6.56 9.74 -12.40
C THR A 17 -7.14 9.28 -13.74
N ARG A 18 -6.65 9.79 -14.87
CA ARG A 18 -7.03 9.31 -16.21
C ARG A 18 -6.64 7.84 -16.42
N GLN A 19 -5.43 7.44 -16.03
CA GLN A 19 -4.97 6.05 -16.18
C GLN A 19 -5.71 5.10 -15.23
N LEU A 20 -5.97 5.52 -13.99
CA LEU A 20 -6.80 4.76 -13.05
C LEU A 20 -8.22 4.56 -13.58
N SER A 21 -8.81 5.60 -14.17
CA SER A 21 -10.15 5.50 -14.78
C SER A 21 -10.16 4.45 -15.90
N LYS A 22 -9.12 4.46 -16.76
CA LYS A 22 -8.95 3.43 -17.80
C LYS A 22 -8.81 2.03 -17.20
N CYS A 23 -8.00 1.85 -16.16
CA CYS A 23 -7.88 0.59 -15.44
C CYS A 23 -9.24 0.11 -14.91
N TYR A 24 -10.03 0.99 -14.30
CA TYR A 24 -11.35 0.63 -13.78
C TYR A 24 -12.33 0.21 -14.88
N GLU A 25 -12.26 0.86 -16.04
CA GLU A 25 -13.10 0.54 -17.19
C GLU A 25 -12.71 -0.78 -17.87
N THR A 26 -11.41 -1.04 -18.05
CA THR A 26 -10.95 -2.20 -18.81
C THR A 26 -10.66 -3.42 -17.96
N GLN A 27 -10.27 -3.22 -16.69
CA GLN A 27 -9.77 -4.25 -15.77
C GLN A 27 -8.66 -5.12 -16.38
N LYS A 28 -7.92 -4.58 -17.35
CA LYS A 28 -6.83 -5.30 -18.01
C LYS A 28 -5.54 -5.09 -17.21
N PRO A 29 -4.77 -6.16 -16.92
CA PRO A 29 -3.52 -6.07 -16.18
C PRO A 29 -2.58 -4.97 -16.71
N ASP A 30 -2.40 -4.87 -18.03
CA ASP A 30 -1.51 -3.87 -18.63
C ASP A 30 -1.94 -2.42 -18.36
N ASP A 31 -3.25 -2.14 -18.45
CA ASP A 31 -3.79 -0.80 -18.20
C ASP A 31 -3.67 -0.43 -16.72
N CYS A 32 -3.91 -1.41 -15.83
CA CYS A 32 -3.81 -1.23 -14.39
C CYS A 32 -2.37 -1.11 -13.90
N ASN A 33 -1.45 -1.92 -14.44
CA ASN A 33 -0.01 -1.82 -14.16
C ASN A 33 0.57 -0.48 -14.62
N ALA A 34 0.14 0.01 -15.78
CA ALA A 34 0.53 1.34 -16.25
C ALA A 34 0.05 2.43 -15.28
N ALA A 35 -1.21 2.35 -14.84
CA ALA A 35 -1.79 3.29 -13.88
C ALA A 35 -1.06 3.26 -12.53
N ASP A 36 -0.88 2.07 -11.94
CA ASP A 36 -0.17 1.86 -10.67
C ASP A 36 1.22 2.47 -10.73
N LYS A 37 2.00 2.09 -11.76
CA LYS A 37 3.36 2.59 -11.97
C LYS A 37 3.42 4.12 -12.12
N PHE A 38 2.52 4.70 -12.92
CA PHE A 38 2.54 6.15 -13.11
C PHE A 38 2.20 6.89 -11.81
N CYS A 39 1.13 6.46 -11.13
CA CYS A 39 0.67 7.06 -9.89
C CYS A 39 1.71 6.91 -8.77
N SER A 40 2.28 5.71 -8.60
CA SER A 40 3.28 5.44 -7.57
C SER A 40 4.54 6.28 -7.79
N THR A 41 5.11 6.29 -9.00
CA THR A 41 6.34 7.04 -9.28
C THR A 41 6.14 8.54 -9.23
N GLN A 42 5.03 9.07 -9.76
CA GLN A 42 4.85 10.53 -9.86
C GLN A 42 4.26 11.17 -8.61
N ILE A 43 3.75 10.38 -7.66
CA ILE A 43 3.11 10.88 -6.44
C ILE A 43 3.78 10.27 -5.21
N TYR A 44 3.63 8.95 -5.00
CA TYR A 44 4.09 8.28 -3.79
C TYR A 44 5.62 8.33 -3.64
N GLU A 45 6.37 7.93 -4.66
CA GLU A 45 7.84 7.85 -4.61
C GLU A 45 8.48 9.22 -4.39
N ILE A 46 7.87 10.32 -4.87
CA ILE A 46 8.36 11.68 -4.60
C ILE A 46 8.35 11.97 -3.11
N PHE A 47 7.29 11.58 -2.40
CA PHE A 47 7.26 11.71 -0.94
C PHE A 47 8.30 10.79 -0.30
N ASP A 48 8.29 9.50 -0.66
CA ASP A 48 9.13 8.48 -0.05
C ASP A 48 10.63 8.82 -0.15
N GLN A 49 11.06 9.29 -1.32
CA GLN A 49 12.47 9.57 -1.60
C GLN A 49 12.94 10.94 -1.09
N THR A 50 12.03 11.91 -0.90
CA THR A 50 12.43 13.33 -0.68
C THR A 50 11.89 13.98 0.58
N SER A 51 10.95 13.34 1.28
CA SER A 51 10.40 13.87 2.53
C SER A 51 11.35 13.69 3.71
N GLY A 52 12.12 12.59 3.73
CA GLY A 52 12.86 12.12 4.91
C GLY A 52 11.96 11.56 6.02
N LEU A 53 10.66 11.39 5.75
CA LEU A 53 9.63 10.97 6.69
C LEU A 53 9.19 9.54 6.41
N ASN A 54 8.75 8.84 7.45
CA ASN A 54 8.14 7.52 7.32
C ASN A 54 6.75 7.65 6.67
N CYS A 55 6.49 6.86 5.63
CA CYS A 55 5.20 6.84 4.95
C CYS A 55 4.06 6.29 5.81
N TYR A 56 4.35 5.49 6.84
CA TYR A 56 3.37 4.96 7.80
C TYR A 56 3.13 5.87 9.02
N ASP A 57 4.05 6.82 9.28
CA ASP A 57 3.90 7.83 10.33
C ASP A 57 4.74 9.07 9.98
N ILE A 58 4.10 10.11 9.45
CA ILE A 58 4.79 11.33 8.99
C ILE A 58 5.46 12.13 10.11
N ARG A 59 5.25 11.76 11.37
CA ARG A 59 5.92 12.39 12.53
C ARG A 59 7.33 11.82 12.74
N THR A 60 7.66 10.70 12.10
CA THR A 60 8.93 10.01 12.29
C THR A 60 9.79 10.02 11.02
N SER A 61 11.09 9.74 11.18
CA SER A 61 12.03 9.66 10.06
C SER A 61 11.79 8.38 9.25
N ASN A 62 12.03 8.42 7.94
CA ASN A 62 12.03 7.21 7.09
C ASN A 62 13.00 6.11 7.56
N LEU A 63 14.02 6.45 8.35
CA LEU A 63 14.90 5.45 8.99
C LEU A 63 14.18 4.59 10.04
N THR A 64 12.98 5.01 10.48
CA THR A 64 12.16 4.28 11.45
C THR A 64 11.15 3.33 10.84
N SER A 65 10.92 3.39 9.51
CA SER A 65 9.86 2.62 8.83
C SER A 65 9.94 1.11 9.02
N TYR A 66 11.15 0.56 9.21
CA TYR A 66 11.41 -0.88 9.41
C TYR A 66 11.88 -1.22 10.83
N THR A 67 11.87 -0.24 11.75
CA THR A 67 12.32 -0.46 13.13
C THR A 67 11.23 -0.17 14.15
N TYR A 68 10.09 0.36 13.70
CA TYR A 68 8.95 0.64 14.54
C TYR A 68 7.64 0.20 13.85
N PRO A 69 6.97 -0.86 14.35
CA PRO A 69 7.31 -1.62 15.56
C PRO A 69 8.61 -2.45 15.39
N PRO A 70 9.31 -2.80 16.48
CA PRO A 70 10.47 -3.68 16.42
C PRO A 70 10.14 -5.05 15.80
N GLU A 71 11.03 -5.57 14.97
CA GLU A 71 10.89 -6.86 14.27
C GLU A 71 11.20 -8.09 15.15
N ASP A 72 11.36 -7.93 16.47
CA ASP A 72 11.68 -9.02 17.40
C ASP A 72 10.68 -10.18 17.35
N TYR A 73 9.44 -9.89 16.96
CA TYR A 73 8.40 -10.90 16.79
C TYR A 73 8.73 -11.89 15.67
N LEU A 74 9.50 -11.50 14.63
CA LEU A 74 9.98 -12.40 13.59
C LEU A 74 10.88 -13.49 14.18
N ASN A 75 11.76 -13.11 15.09
CA ASN A 75 12.65 -14.04 15.79
C ASN A 75 11.84 -14.97 16.68
N TYR A 76 10.89 -14.43 17.44
CA TYR A 76 10.01 -15.21 18.31
C TYR A 76 9.20 -16.26 17.53
N LEU A 77 8.53 -15.86 16.43
CA LEU A 77 7.72 -16.75 15.62
C LEU A 77 8.52 -17.86 14.94
N ASN A 78 9.82 -17.67 14.78
CA ASN A 78 10.75 -18.65 14.22
C ASN A 78 11.50 -19.50 15.26
N GLN A 79 11.26 -19.29 16.56
CA GLN A 79 11.84 -20.16 17.60
C GLN A 79 11.35 -21.60 17.45
N SER A 80 12.26 -22.57 17.60
CA SER A 80 11.91 -23.99 17.47
C SER A 80 10.87 -24.46 18.48
N THR A 81 10.86 -23.88 19.68
CA THR A 81 9.85 -24.13 20.72
C THR A 81 8.47 -23.63 20.29
N VAL A 82 8.40 -22.39 19.79
CA VAL A 82 7.16 -21.77 19.31
C VAL A 82 6.62 -22.51 18.09
N THR A 83 7.45 -22.70 17.05
CA THR A 83 7.04 -23.39 15.81
C THR A 83 6.54 -24.81 16.05
N LYS A 84 7.17 -25.58 16.96
CA LYS A 84 6.68 -26.91 17.36
C LYS A 84 5.34 -26.85 18.08
N GLN A 85 5.14 -25.89 18.97
CA GLN A 85 3.90 -25.74 19.72
C GLN A 85 2.71 -25.34 18.84
N ILE A 86 2.92 -24.43 17.88
CA ILE A 86 1.86 -23.99 16.96
C ILE A 86 1.71 -24.89 15.72
N GLY A 87 2.58 -25.88 15.55
CA GLY A 87 2.57 -26.79 14.40
C GLY A 87 2.98 -26.14 13.07
N ALA A 88 3.78 -25.07 13.12
CA ALA A 88 4.26 -24.39 11.92
C ALA A 88 5.19 -25.30 11.10
N LYS A 89 4.91 -25.40 9.80
CA LYS A 89 5.67 -26.25 8.87
C LYS A 89 6.70 -25.49 8.04
N LYS A 90 6.70 -24.16 8.13
CA LYS A 90 7.58 -23.25 7.42
C LYS A 90 8.01 -22.14 8.36
N LEU A 91 9.14 -21.52 8.05
CA LEU A 91 9.56 -20.29 8.73
C LEU A 91 8.57 -19.18 8.43
N TYR A 92 8.27 -18.40 9.46
CA TYR A 92 7.50 -17.19 9.35
C TYR A 92 8.29 -16.12 8.58
N VAL A 93 7.61 -15.48 7.63
CA VAL A 93 8.03 -14.25 6.98
C VAL A 93 6.82 -13.30 7.02
N GLU A 94 7.05 -12.02 7.25
CA GLU A 94 5.96 -11.03 7.38
C GLU A 94 5.22 -10.84 6.04
N CYS A 95 5.99 -10.56 4.99
CA CYS A 95 5.47 -10.30 3.65
C CYS A 95 6.12 -11.26 2.63
N SER A 96 5.30 -11.88 1.78
CA SER A 96 5.78 -12.77 0.72
C SER A 96 5.90 -12.00 -0.60
N ASN A 97 7.13 -11.79 -1.07
CA ASN A 97 7.39 -11.18 -2.38
C ASN A 97 6.72 -11.97 -3.52
N THR A 98 6.68 -13.31 -3.44
CA THR A 98 6.01 -14.13 -4.45
C THR A 98 4.51 -13.83 -4.54
N VAL A 99 3.84 -13.61 -3.40
CA VAL A 99 2.42 -13.24 -3.40
C VAL A 99 2.26 -11.82 -3.91
N TYR A 100 3.08 -10.87 -3.42
CA TYR A 100 3.10 -9.49 -3.88
C TYR A 100 3.26 -9.39 -5.41
N ASP A 101 4.25 -10.07 -5.97
CA ASP A 101 4.50 -10.12 -7.41
C ASP A 101 3.31 -10.71 -8.17
N GLY A 102 2.59 -11.66 -7.57
CA GLY A 102 1.35 -12.19 -8.14
C GLY A 102 0.27 -11.10 -8.31
N PHE A 103 0.00 -10.34 -7.26
CA PHE A 103 -0.96 -9.22 -7.30
C PHE A 103 -0.50 -8.12 -8.27
N ALA A 104 0.77 -7.72 -8.16
CA ALA A 104 1.35 -6.68 -8.99
C ALA A 104 1.31 -7.08 -10.48
N ASN A 105 1.74 -8.28 -10.85
CA ASN A 105 1.74 -8.70 -12.26
C ASN A 105 0.32 -8.80 -12.85
N ASN A 106 -0.69 -9.05 -12.02
CA ASN A 106 -2.09 -9.09 -12.44
C ASN A 106 -2.77 -7.71 -12.46
N GLY A 107 -2.07 -6.62 -12.11
CA GLY A 107 -2.62 -5.27 -12.10
C GLY A 107 -3.59 -5.00 -10.96
N GLU A 108 -3.58 -5.81 -9.90
CA GLU A 108 -4.58 -5.73 -8.84
C GLU A 108 -4.38 -4.52 -7.92
N ASN A 109 -3.16 -3.99 -7.83
CA ASN A 109 -2.85 -2.80 -7.01
C ASN A 109 -3.69 -1.58 -7.37
N ALA A 110 -4.02 -1.42 -8.66
CA ALA A 110 -4.74 -0.27 -9.17
C ALA A 110 -6.25 -0.51 -9.32
N LEU A 111 -6.78 -1.69 -8.97
CA LEU A 111 -8.22 -1.96 -9.04
C LEU A 111 -8.98 -1.26 -7.90
N SER A 112 -10.27 -1.00 -8.11
CA SER A 112 -11.13 -0.34 -7.11
C SER A 112 -12.17 -1.30 -6.54
N SER A 113 -12.20 -1.41 -5.22
CA SER A 113 -13.27 -2.11 -4.47
C SER A 113 -14.43 -1.18 -4.08
N ALA A 114 -14.48 0.07 -4.57
CA ALA A 114 -15.52 1.03 -4.19
C ALA A 114 -16.95 0.54 -4.55
N ASN A 115 -17.08 -0.19 -5.65
CA ASN A 115 -18.35 -0.80 -6.06
C ASN A 115 -18.77 -1.94 -5.13
N ASP A 116 -17.82 -2.72 -4.61
CA ASP A 116 -18.10 -3.79 -3.64
C ASP A 116 -18.58 -3.21 -2.31
N VAL A 117 -17.93 -2.15 -1.84
CA VAL A 117 -18.36 -1.38 -0.66
C VAL A 117 -19.78 -0.84 -0.86
N LYS A 118 -20.07 -0.26 -2.03
CA LYS A 118 -21.42 0.22 -2.37
C LYS A 118 -22.46 -0.90 -2.36
N TYR A 119 -22.12 -2.08 -2.91
CA TYR A 119 -22.99 -3.25 -2.89
C TYR A 119 -23.32 -3.69 -1.46
N LEU A 120 -22.32 -3.75 -0.58
CA LEU A 120 -22.49 -4.13 0.82
C LEU A 120 -23.40 -3.14 1.56
N LEU A 121 -23.18 -1.83 1.38
CA LEU A 121 -24.02 -0.78 1.99
C LEU A 121 -25.48 -0.87 1.53
N ASN A 122 -25.72 -1.10 0.23
CA ASN A 122 -27.07 -1.28 -0.31
C ASN A 122 -27.79 -2.52 0.24
N ASN A 123 -27.05 -3.46 0.81
CA ASN A 123 -27.58 -4.66 1.46
C ASN A 123 -27.57 -4.56 3.00
N ASN A 124 -27.56 -3.34 3.54
CA ASN A 124 -27.61 -3.05 4.98
C ASN A 124 -26.44 -3.67 5.79
N ILE A 125 -25.30 -3.93 5.14
CA ILE A 125 -24.08 -4.32 5.83
C ILE A 125 -23.39 -3.06 6.36
N ARG A 126 -23.15 -3.02 7.67
CA ARG A 126 -22.43 -1.91 8.31
C ARG A 126 -20.94 -2.01 8.02
N ILE A 127 -20.35 -0.90 7.61
CA ILE A 127 -18.92 -0.76 7.29
C ILE A 127 -18.33 0.33 8.19
N LEU A 128 -17.15 0.05 8.76
CA LEU A 128 -16.33 1.03 9.47
C LEU A 128 -15.07 1.29 8.64
N LEU A 129 -14.90 2.52 8.19
CA LEU A 129 -13.64 3.00 7.63
C LEU A 129 -12.96 3.84 8.71
N TYR A 130 -11.76 3.46 9.12
CA TYR A 130 -10.99 4.17 10.15
C TYR A 130 -9.59 4.42 9.62
N TYR A 131 -9.07 5.62 9.87
CA TYR A 131 -7.80 6.09 9.33
C TYR A 131 -7.03 6.82 10.42
N GLY A 132 -5.72 6.59 10.49
CA GLY A 132 -4.83 7.33 11.36
C GLY A 132 -4.47 8.68 10.73
N ASP A 133 -4.50 9.76 11.50
CA ASP A 133 -4.27 11.12 10.99
C ASP A 133 -2.79 11.43 10.66
N GLN A 134 -1.89 10.45 10.85
CA GLN A 134 -0.45 10.56 10.61
C GLN A 134 0.06 9.61 9.52
N ASP A 135 -0.80 8.77 8.93
CA ASP A 135 -0.40 7.88 7.84
C ASP A 135 -0.40 8.66 6.51
N PHE A 136 0.67 8.55 5.73
CA PHE A 136 0.75 9.12 4.39
C PHE A 136 0.28 8.11 3.33
N MET A 137 0.64 6.83 3.49
CA MET A 137 0.40 5.80 2.49
C MET A 137 -1.10 5.59 2.24
N CYS A 138 -1.90 5.55 3.31
CA CYS A 138 -3.35 5.43 3.29
C CYS A 138 -4.01 6.52 4.17
N ASN A 139 -3.79 7.78 3.80
CA ASN A 139 -4.24 8.97 4.54
C ASN A 139 -5.77 9.06 4.76
N TRP A 140 -6.15 9.84 5.78
CA TRP A 140 -7.53 10.10 6.26
C TRP A 140 -8.33 11.10 5.41
#